data_AF-A0A519RJA9-F1
#
_entry.id   AF-A0A519RJA9-F1
#
_cell.length_a   1.000
_cell.length_b   1.000
_cell.length_c   1.000
_cell.angle_alpha   90.00
_cell.angle_beta   90.00
_cell.angle_gamma   90.00
#
_symmetry.space_group_name_H-M   'P 1'
#
loop_
_entity.id
_entity.type
_entity.pdbx_description
1 polymer ?
#
loop_
_entity_poly.entity_id
_entity_poly.type
_entity_poly.pdbx_seq_one_letter_code
_entity_poly.pdbx_strand_id
1 'polypeptide(L)'
;MSLVNTFPEVQLFFKSDKFSQEELLSFIKEIEGKYKDAQLRKSVSTLISLKILQFQISHEEMPRKKNIIDKATKLTLEPEKEKKLHPLLSSLRHNSIENISINLQWSFSRISNLLKQKGISKSAENLLDSNEFKLVSEMFNSRLWGIERMERTKNPRQMIKKDKPKSLGNQISVYSKIEAIGMGKVIYIRKK
;
A
#
# COMPACT_ATOMS: atom_id res chain seq x y z
N MET A 1 -15.68 23.11 14.09
CA MET A 1 -14.49 23.78 14.66
C MET A 1 -13.35 23.59 13.68
N SER A 2 -12.85 24.67 13.07
CA SER A 2 -11.84 24.60 12.01
C SER A 2 -10.49 24.12 12.57
N LEU A 3 -9.89 23.10 11.95
CA LEU A 3 -8.51 22.63 12.21
C LEU A 3 -7.48 23.77 12.17
N VAL A 4 -7.83 24.85 11.47
CA VAL A 4 -7.07 26.09 11.32
C VAL A 4 -6.82 26.79 12.66
N ASN A 5 -7.76 26.72 13.61
CA ASN A 5 -7.61 27.37 14.92
C ASN A 5 -6.92 26.48 15.96
N THR A 6 -6.72 25.21 15.67
CA THR A 6 -6.17 24.23 16.62
C THR A 6 -4.64 24.34 16.74
N PHE A 7 -3.97 24.95 15.75
CA PHE A 7 -2.50 25.00 15.65
C PHE A 7 -1.99 26.41 15.27
N PRO A 8 -2.06 27.39 16.19
CA PRO A 8 -1.64 28.76 15.92
C PRO A 8 -0.13 28.88 15.60
N GLU A 9 0.69 27.98 16.10
CA GLU A 9 2.14 27.97 15.91
C GLU A 9 2.52 27.77 14.43
N VAL A 10 1.77 26.92 13.72
CA VAL A 10 1.98 26.70 12.28
C VAL A 10 1.66 27.96 11.51
N GLN A 11 0.61 28.68 11.87
CA GLN A 11 0.29 29.93 11.20
C GLN A 11 1.36 31.00 11.44
N LEU A 12 1.89 31.09 12.66
CA LEU A 12 2.94 32.05 13.00
C LEU A 12 4.22 31.78 12.22
N PHE A 13 4.61 30.51 12.04
CA PHE A 13 5.79 30.13 11.26
C PHE A 13 5.66 30.52 9.78
N PHE A 14 4.48 30.31 9.18
CA PHE A 14 4.25 30.65 7.77
C PHE A 14 3.87 32.11 7.51
N LYS A 15 3.84 32.98 8.53
CA LYS A 15 3.68 34.44 8.37
C LYS A 15 5.00 35.13 8.01
N SER A 16 6.14 34.56 8.40
CA SER A 16 7.43 34.97 7.86
C SER A 16 7.55 34.41 6.46
N ASP A 17 7.33 35.24 5.43
CA ASP A 17 7.34 34.88 4.01
C ASP A 17 8.69 34.30 3.50
N LYS A 18 9.68 34.14 4.37
CA LYS A 18 10.97 33.51 4.08
C LYS A 18 11.32 32.59 5.25
N PHE A 19 11.39 31.30 4.99
CA PHE A 19 11.92 30.30 5.92
C PHE A 19 12.96 29.44 5.19
N SER A 20 14.05 29.11 5.86
CA SER A 20 15.05 28.19 5.32
C SER A 20 14.61 26.72 5.45
N GLN A 21 15.23 25.83 4.67
CA GLN A 21 14.94 24.39 4.76
C GLN A 21 15.32 23.82 6.14
N GLU A 22 16.36 24.37 6.76
CA GLU A 22 16.81 23.97 8.09
C GLU A 22 15.82 24.41 9.17
N GLU A 23 15.28 25.62 9.06
CA GLU A 23 14.22 26.13 9.93
C GLU A 23 12.97 25.27 9.86
N LEU A 24 12.52 24.87 8.65
CA LEU A 24 11.37 23.99 8.48
C LEU A 24 11.56 22.65 9.20
N LEU A 25 12.74 22.04 9.06
CA LEU A 25 13.06 20.76 9.69
C LEU A 25 13.13 20.88 11.21
N SER A 26 13.70 21.97 11.72
CA SER A 26 13.71 22.24 13.16
C SER A 26 12.29 22.42 13.70
N PHE A 27 11.43 23.15 12.98
CA PHE A 27 10.04 23.38 13.33
C PHE A 27 9.20 22.11 13.37
N ILE A 28 9.39 21.22 12.38
CA ILE A 28 8.72 19.91 12.36
C ILE A 28 9.12 19.08 13.60
N LYS A 29 10.41 19.05 13.94
CA LYS A 29 10.89 18.34 15.14
C LYS A 29 10.33 18.93 16.44
N GLU A 30 10.22 20.24 16.54
CA GLU A 30 9.62 20.90 17.70
C GLU A 30 8.13 20.56 17.85
N ILE A 31 7.39 20.53 16.75
CA ILE A 31 5.98 20.15 16.74
C ILE A 31 5.79 18.68 17.09
N GLU A 32 6.62 17.80 16.55
CA GLU A 32 6.60 16.38 16.89
C GLU A 32 6.91 16.13 18.37
N GLY A 33 7.76 16.96 18.98
CA GLY A 33 8.02 16.95 20.42
C GLY A 33 6.87 17.49 21.27
N LYS A 34 6.15 18.51 20.79
CA LYS A 34 5.04 19.14 21.51
C LYS A 34 3.78 18.27 21.58
N TYR A 35 3.42 17.58 20.49
CA TYR A 35 2.20 16.76 20.46
C TYR A 35 2.51 15.29 20.67
N LYS A 36 2.14 14.73 21.83
CA LYS A 36 2.33 13.29 22.11
C LYS A 36 1.31 12.40 21.42
N ASP A 37 0.11 12.91 21.14
CA ASP A 37 -0.96 12.15 20.49
C ASP A 37 -0.69 11.92 18.99
N ALA A 38 -0.78 10.66 18.56
CA ALA A 38 -0.56 10.25 17.18
C ALA A 38 -1.59 10.85 16.21
N GLN A 39 -2.83 11.07 16.63
CA GLN A 39 -3.85 11.68 15.76
C GLN A 39 -3.55 13.16 15.53
N LEU A 40 -3.24 13.90 16.59
CA LEU A 40 -2.85 15.31 16.50
C LEU A 40 -1.57 15.49 15.66
N ARG A 41 -0.56 14.64 15.83
CA ARG A 41 0.66 14.69 14.99
C ARG A 41 0.33 14.57 13.50
N LYS A 42 -0.55 13.65 13.13
CA LYS A 42 -0.98 13.47 11.72
C LYS A 42 -1.77 14.68 11.22
N SER A 43 -2.63 15.26 12.05
CA SER A 43 -3.36 16.48 11.69
C SER A 43 -2.43 17.68 11.51
N VAL A 44 -1.40 17.82 12.34
CA VAL A 44 -0.43 18.92 12.21
C VAL A 44 0.48 18.70 11.00
N SER A 45 0.98 17.49 10.77
CA SER A 45 1.86 17.22 9.63
C SER A 45 1.14 17.41 8.29
N THR A 46 -0.14 17.04 8.20
CA THR A 46 -0.97 17.32 7.03
C THR A 46 -1.19 18.81 6.85
N LEU A 47 -1.43 19.57 7.93
CA LEU A 47 -1.59 21.03 7.88
C LEU A 47 -0.29 21.73 7.44
N ILE A 48 0.87 21.34 7.95
CA ILE A 48 2.18 21.85 7.51
C ILE A 48 2.38 21.56 6.02
N SER A 49 2.10 20.33 5.57
CA SER A 49 2.22 19.94 4.17
C SER A 49 1.33 20.80 3.26
N LEU A 50 0.08 21.03 3.67
CA LEU A 50 -0.85 21.89 2.94
C LEU A 50 -0.37 23.35 2.88
N LYS A 51 0.22 23.87 3.96
CA LYS A 51 0.76 25.24 3.99
C LYS A 51 1.99 25.40 3.12
N ILE A 52 2.87 24.40 3.05
CA ILE A 52 4.00 24.39 2.12
C ILE A 52 3.50 24.41 0.67
N LEU A 53 2.49 23.60 0.34
CA LEU A 53 1.88 23.60 -0.99
C LEU A 53 1.24 24.96 -1.32
N GLN A 54 0.51 25.53 -0.37
CA GLN A 54 -0.06 26.88 -0.52
C GLN A 54 1.04 27.91 -0.80
N PHE A 55 2.15 27.85 -0.06
CA PHE A 55 3.29 28.75 -0.25
C PHE A 55 3.93 28.56 -1.64
N GLN A 56 4.11 27.31 -2.09
CA GLN A 56 4.63 27.00 -3.42
C GLN A 56 3.76 27.55 -4.54
N ILE A 57 2.44 27.36 -4.44
CA ILE A 57 1.47 27.88 -5.42
C ILE A 57 1.48 29.42 -5.41
N SER A 58 1.58 30.04 -4.22
CA SER A 58 1.60 31.50 -4.10
C SER A 58 2.90 32.15 -4.61
N HIS A 59 4.01 31.40 -4.62
CA HIS A 59 5.32 31.84 -5.12
C HIS A 59 5.58 31.41 -6.58
N GLU A 60 4.61 30.84 -7.28
CA GLU A 60 4.77 30.22 -8.60
C GLU A 60 4.78 31.21 -9.80
N GLU A 61 5.05 32.50 -9.59
CA GLU A 61 5.36 33.47 -10.66
C GLU A 61 6.84 33.46 -11.10
N MET A 62 7.70 32.58 -10.56
CA MET A 62 9.11 32.46 -10.98
C MET A 62 9.49 31.02 -11.39
N PRO A 63 10.37 30.85 -12.39
CA PRO A 63 10.42 29.67 -13.23
C PRO A 63 10.97 28.46 -12.48
N ARG A 64 10.19 27.38 -12.56
CA ARG A 64 10.52 25.97 -12.30
C ARG A 64 12.02 25.65 -12.16
N LYS A 65 12.58 25.85 -10.97
CA LYS A 65 13.67 25.01 -10.49
C LYS A 65 13.04 23.78 -9.82
N LYS A 66 12.61 22.84 -10.66
CA LYS A 66 12.45 21.45 -10.24
C LYS A 66 13.80 20.97 -9.70
N ASN A 67 13.75 20.10 -8.68
CA ASN A 67 14.87 19.36 -8.07
C ASN A 67 15.35 19.85 -6.69
N ILE A 68 14.49 19.91 -5.67
CA ILE A 68 14.94 19.68 -4.27
C ILE A 68 13.91 18.85 -3.46
N ILE A 69 12.60 18.97 -3.73
CA ILE A 69 11.58 18.47 -2.78
C ILE A 69 11.21 16.98 -2.94
N ASP A 70 11.55 16.32 -4.05
CA ASP A 70 11.33 14.86 -4.20
C ASP A 70 12.15 14.01 -3.20
N LYS A 71 13.14 14.60 -2.50
CA LYS A 71 13.89 13.93 -1.43
C LYS A 71 13.30 14.12 -0.04
N ALA A 72 12.58 15.22 0.23
CA ALA A 72 12.03 15.49 1.55
C ALA A 72 10.69 14.77 1.79
N THR A 73 9.87 14.59 0.74
CA THR A 73 8.61 13.83 0.81
C THR A 73 8.83 12.31 0.78
N LYS A 74 10.03 11.83 0.41
CA LYS A 74 10.39 10.41 0.44
C LYS A 74 10.85 9.88 1.80
N LEU A 75 11.16 10.74 2.77
CA LEU A 75 11.68 10.29 4.06
C LEU A 75 10.58 9.88 5.07
N THR A 76 9.30 10.11 4.76
CA THR A 76 8.17 9.78 5.65
C THR A 76 7.19 8.75 5.08
N LEU A 77 7.46 8.12 3.93
CA LEU A 77 6.51 7.24 3.27
C LEU A 77 7.13 5.91 2.87
N GLU A 78 6.88 4.91 3.73
CA GLU A 78 7.03 3.48 3.48
C GLU A 78 8.48 3.03 3.19
N PRO A 79 8.87 1.80 3.58
CA PRO A 79 10.10 1.24 3.06
C PRO A 79 9.98 1.28 1.54
N GLU A 80 10.94 1.93 0.85
CA GLU A 80 11.11 1.76 -0.59
C GLU A 80 11.24 0.26 -0.82
N LYS A 81 10.12 -0.41 -1.09
CA LYS A 81 10.10 -1.73 -1.67
C LYS A 81 10.78 -1.50 -2.99
N GLU A 82 12.07 -1.82 -3.06
CA GLU A 82 12.80 -2.04 -4.30
C GLU A 82 11.78 -2.67 -5.24
N LYS A 83 11.39 -1.94 -6.29
CA LYS A 83 10.32 -2.38 -7.19
C LYS A 83 10.84 -3.67 -7.82
N LYS A 84 10.52 -4.81 -7.22
CA LYS A 84 10.96 -6.13 -7.68
C LYS A 84 10.41 -6.26 -9.09
N LEU A 85 11.30 -6.16 -10.06
CA LEU A 85 10.95 -6.39 -11.45
C LEU A 85 10.68 -7.88 -11.60
N HIS A 86 9.59 -8.21 -12.27
CA HIS A 86 9.25 -9.57 -12.59
C HIS A 86 10.34 -10.15 -13.52
N PRO A 87 10.84 -11.37 -13.30
CA PRO A 87 11.90 -11.96 -14.12
C PRO A 87 11.56 -12.00 -15.62
N LEU A 88 10.29 -12.19 -15.96
CA LEU A 88 9.79 -12.21 -17.34
C LEU A 88 9.71 -10.81 -17.99
N LEU A 89 9.96 -9.72 -17.27
CA LEU A 89 9.89 -8.39 -17.87
C LEU A 89 11.02 -8.18 -18.89
N SER A 90 12.21 -8.72 -18.64
CA SER A 90 13.35 -8.58 -19.56
C SER A 90 13.13 -9.30 -20.89
N SER A 91 12.45 -10.45 -20.87
CA SER A 91 12.15 -11.21 -22.08
C SER A 91 11.12 -10.51 -22.98
N LEU A 92 10.23 -9.69 -22.42
CA LEU A 92 9.24 -8.93 -23.19
C LEU A 92 9.86 -7.83 -24.08
N ARG A 93 11.11 -7.43 -23.82
CA ARG A 93 11.79 -6.38 -24.61
C ARG A 93 12.08 -6.83 -26.05
N HIS A 94 12.22 -8.13 -26.27
CA HIS A 94 12.62 -8.71 -27.55
C HIS A 94 11.46 -9.35 -28.32
N ASN A 95 10.22 -9.16 -27.85
CA ASN A 95 9.04 -9.80 -28.40
C ASN A 95 8.18 -8.80 -29.19
N SER A 96 7.47 -9.31 -30.20
CA SER A 96 6.42 -8.56 -30.91
C SER A 96 5.27 -8.21 -29.97
N ILE A 97 4.49 -7.19 -30.31
CA ILE A 97 3.33 -6.75 -29.52
C ILE A 97 2.29 -7.87 -29.39
N GLU A 98 2.13 -8.70 -30.41
CA GLU A 98 1.27 -9.88 -30.35
C GLU A 98 1.76 -10.90 -29.31
N ASN A 99 3.05 -11.22 -29.30
CA ASN A 99 3.63 -12.13 -28.31
C ASN A 99 3.57 -11.54 -26.87
N ILE A 100 3.76 -10.22 -26.75
CA ILE A 100 3.56 -9.53 -25.47
C ILE A 100 2.11 -9.67 -25.00
N SER A 101 1.13 -9.63 -25.91
CA SER A 101 -0.29 -9.78 -25.57
C SER A 101 -0.65 -11.14 -25.00
N ILE A 102 -0.08 -12.19 -25.60
CA ILE A 102 -0.24 -13.57 -25.16
C ILE A 102 0.33 -13.73 -23.75
N ASN A 103 1.58 -13.26 -23.53
CA ASN A 103 2.26 -13.36 -22.24
C ASN A 103 1.54 -12.59 -21.12
N LEU A 104 0.89 -11.47 -21.44
CA LEU A 104 0.14 -10.67 -20.48
C LEU A 104 -1.32 -11.11 -20.30
N GLN A 105 -1.75 -12.14 -21.03
CA GLN A 105 -3.13 -12.61 -21.07
C GLN A 105 -4.11 -11.46 -21.34
N TRP A 106 -3.79 -10.63 -22.34
CA TRP A 106 -4.60 -9.50 -22.78
C TRP A 106 -4.97 -9.65 -24.25
N SER A 107 -6.14 -9.12 -24.63
CA SER A 107 -6.49 -9.00 -26.04
C SER A 107 -5.58 -7.98 -26.73
N PHE A 108 -5.25 -8.23 -28.00
CA PHE A 108 -4.47 -7.30 -28.80
C PHE A 108 -5.08 -5.89 -28.83
N SER A 109 -6.41 -5.80 -28.99
CA SER A 109 -7.16 -4.54 -28.97
C SER A 109 -6.92 -3.72 -27.70
N ARG A 110 -6.87 -4.39 -26.54
CA ARG A 110 -6.65 -3.75 -25.25
C ARG A 110 -5.23 -3.19 -25.15
N ILE A 111 -4.23 -3.95 -25.58
CA ILE A 111 -2.84 -3.48 -25.56
C ILE A 111 -2.63 -2.34 -26.54
N SER A 112 -3.18 -2.44 -27.74
CA SER A 112 -3.11 -1.35 -28.73
C SER A 112 -3.70 -0.05 -28.15
N ASN A 113 -4.85 -0.13 -27.47
CA ASN A 113 -5.45 1.03 -26.82
C ASN A 113 -4.59 1.59 -25.68
N LEU A 114 -3.97 0.73 -24.86
CA LEU A 114 -3.08 1.15 -23.78
C LEU A 114 -1.79 1.80 -24.31
N LEU A 115 -1.23 1.28 -25.41
CA LEU A 115 -0.08 1.86 -26.09
C LEU A 115 -0.42 3.23 -26.68
N LYS A 116 -1.60 3.37 -27.32
CA LYS A 116 -2.10 4.65 -27.84
C LYS A 116 -2.25 5.70 -26.74
N GLN A 117 -2.73 5.32 -25.56
CA GLN A 117 -2.79 6.23 -24.40
C GLN A 117 -1.41 6.75 -23.96
N LYS A 118 -0.34 5.99 -24.24
CA LYS A 118 1.05 6.39 -23.99
C LYS A 118 1.71 7.06 -25.19
N GLY A 119 0.96 7.33 -26.26
CA GLY A 119 1.47 7.95 -27.48
C GLY A 119 2.19 7.00 -28.44
N ILE A 120 2.09 5.68 -28.24
CA ILE A 120 2.76 4.67 -29.06
C ILE A 120 1.73 4.07 -30.01
N SER A 121 1.93 4.26 -31.31
CA SER A 121 1.10 3.66 -32.36
C SER A 121 1.93 2.68 -33.17
N LYS A 122 1.88 1.40 -32.78
CA LYS A 122 2.59 0.30 -33.47
C LYS A 122 1.60 -0.81 -33.87
N SER A 123 1.88 -1.46 -35.00
CA SER A 123 1.17 -2.66 -35.48
C SER A 123 1.58 -3.91 -34.70
N ALA A 124 0.86 -5.02 -34.87
CA ALA A 124 1.02 -6.23 -34.06
C ALA A 124 2.41 -6.88 -34.12
N GLU A 125 3.04 -6.83 -35.29
CA GLU A 125 4.34 -7.47 -35.56
C GLU A 125 5.53 -6.64 -35.09
N ASN A 126 5.30 -5.34 -34.83
CA ASN A 126 6.37 -4.42 -34.47
C ASN A 126 6.90 -4.67 -33.05
N LEU A 127 8.20 -4.48 -32.88
CA LEU A 127 8.89 -4.47 -31.60
C LEU A 127 8.76 -3.11 -30.92
N LEU A 128 8.83 -3.08 -29.58
CA LEU A 128 8.87 -1.83 -28.81
C LEU A 128 10.29 -1.30 -28.74
N ASP A 129 10.45 0.01 -28.91
CA ASP A 129 11.74 0.66 -28.75
C ASP A 129 12.11 0.72 -27.28
N SER A 130 13.39 0.88 -26.96
CA SER A 130 13.85 0.91 -25.56
C SER A 130 13.16 1.99 -24.71
N ASN A 131 12.88 3.15 -25.33
CA ASN A 131 12.20 4.27 -24.66
C ASN A 131 10.71 3.99 -24.45
N GLU A 132 10.05 3.44 -25.47
CA GLU A 132 8.65 3.03 -25.41
C GLU A 132 8.44 1.92 -24.38
N PHE A 133 9.33 0.93 -24.37
CA PHE A 133 9.31 -0.16 -23.41
C PHE A 133 9.44 0.36 -21.98
N LYS A 134 10.30 1.37 -21.74
CA LYS A 134 10.43 1.98 -20.41
C LYS A 134 9.12 2.62 -19.94
N LEU A 135 8.38 3.29 -20.82
CA LEU A 135 7.09 3.91 -20.50
C LEU A 135 6.02 2.88 -20.10
N VAL A 136 6.08 1.68 -20.71
CA VAL A 136 5.07 0.63 -20.52
C VAL A 136 5.52 -0.43 -19.51
N SER A 137 6.80 -0.45 -19.15
CA SER A 137 7.43 -1.46 -18.28
C SER A 137 6.73 -1.62 -16.94
N GLU A 138 6.31 -0.52 -16.30
CA GLU A 138 5.62 -0.55 -15.01
C GLU A 138 4.25 -1.21 -15.10
N MET A 139 3.53 -0.96 -16.20
CA MET A 139 2.23 -1.57 -16.48
C MET A 139 2.36 -3.07 -16.73
N PHE A 140 3.33 -3.47 -17.54
CA PHE A 140 3.62 -4.88 -17.81
C PHE A 140 4.06 -5.62 -16.54
N ASN A 141 4.96 -5.03 -15.76
CA ASN A 141 5.42 -5.60 -14.50
C ASN A 141 4.26 -5.85 -13.52
N SER A 142 3.38 -4.86 -13.37
CA SER A 142 2.20 -4.96 -12.49
C SER A 142 1.25 -6.07 -12.94
N ARG A 143 1.07 -6.24 -14.25
CA ARG A 143 0.21 -7.29 -14.81
C ARG A 143 0.80 -8.67 -14.60
N LEU A 144 2.10 -8.86 -14.85
CA LEU A 144 2.80 -10.15 -14.64
C LEU A 144 2.67 -10.64 -13.19
N TRP A 145 2.92 -9.75 -12.21
CA TRP A 145 2.69 -10.07 -10.79
C TRP A 145 1.22 -10.37 -10.47
N GLY A 146 0.27 -9.77 -11.20
CA GLY A 146 -1.14 -10.11 -11.11
C GLY A 146 -1.44 -11.53 -11.55
N ILE A 147 -0.88 -11.95 -12.69
CA ILE A 147 -1.05 -13.29 -13.25
C ILE A 147 -0.46 -14.33 -12.30
N GLU A 148 0.76 -14.13 -11.83
CA GLU A 148 1.42 -15.08 -10.91
C GLU A 148 0.62 -15.26 -9.61
N ARG A 149 0.06 -14.18 -9.06
CA ARG A 149 -0.83 -14.27 -7.89
C ARG A 149 -2.08 -15.07 -8.19
N MET A 150 -2.71 -14.86 -9.35
CA MET A 150 -3.88 -15.62 -9.77
C MET A 150 -3.58 -17.12 -9.92
N GLU A 151 -2.43 -17.47 -10.51
CA GLU A 151 -2.00 -18.86 -10.66
C GLU A 151 -1.76 -19.54 -9.30
N ARG A 152 -1.11 -18.83 -8.36
CA ARG A 152 -0.91 -19.32 -6.99
C ARG A 152 -2.24 -19.58 -6.26
N THR A 153 -3.28 -18.77 -6.53
CA THR A 153 -4.60 -18.98 -5.92
C THR A 153 -5.41 -20.11 -6.56
N LYS A 154 -5.19 -20.41 -7.84
CA LYS A 154 -5.88 -21.52 -8.54
C LYS A 154 -5.43 -22.89 -8.08
N ASN A 155 -4.16 -23.01 -7.69
CA ASN A 155 -3.60 -24.23 -7.10
C ASN A 155 -3.32 -23.99 -5.61
N PRO A 156 -4.35 -23.94 -4.74
CA PRO A 156 -4.09 -23.89 -3.32
C PRO A 156 -3.31 -25.15 -2.95
N ARG A 157 -2.04 -24.98 -2.58
CA ARG A 157 -1.26 -26.08 -1.98
C ARG A 157 -2.15 -26.69 -0.91
N GLN A 158 -2.54 -27.95 -1.08
CA GLN A 158 -3.36 -28.64 -0.09
C GLN A 158 -2.62 -28.49 1.24
N MET A 159 -3.16 -27.65 2.12
CA MET A 159 -2.65 -27.57 3.47
C MET A 159 -2.88 -28.96 4.05
N ILE A 160 -1.82 -29.73 4.19
CA ILE A 160 -1.85 -30.95 5.00
C ILE A 160 -2.31 -30.45 6.36
N LYS A 161 -3.59 -30.69 6.67
CA LYS A 161 -4.14 -30.39 7.98
C LYS A 161 -3.30 -31.23 8.93
N LYS A 162 -2.43 -30.59 9.70
CA LYS A 162 -1.81 -31.25 10.83
C LYS A 162 -2.96 -31.62 11.74
N ASP A 163 -3.33 -32.89 11.73
CA ASP A 163 -4.29 -33.42 12.68
C ASP A 163 -3.81 -33.02 14.07
N LYS A 164 -4.59 -32.15 14.73
CA LYS A 164 -4.34 -31.85 16.14
C LYS A 164 -4.42 -33.18 16.88
N PRO A 165 -3.42 -33.56 17.69
CA PRO A 165 -3.55 -34.76 18.50
C PRO A 165 -4.82 -34.61 19.34
N LYS A 166 -5.76 -35.54 19.18
CA LYS A 166 -6.94 -35.64 20.05
C LYS A 166 -6.43 -35.66 21.48
N SER A 167 -6.67 -34.59 22.22
CA SER A 167 -6.36 -34.54 23.64
C SER A 167 -7.11 -35.68 24.32
N LEU A 168 -6.35 -36.66 24.81
CA LEU A 168 -6.81 -37.65 25.78
C LEU A 168 -7.25 -36.90 27.04
N GLY A 169 -8.55 -36.69 27.17
CA GLY A 169 -9.14 -35.92 28.27
C GLY A 169 -10.60 -36.25 28.49
N ASN A 170 -10.96 -37.55 28.44
CA ASN A 170 -12.26 -38.02 28.92
C ASN A 170 -12.30 -37.95 30.46
N GLN A 171 -12.42 -36.74 31.01
CA GLN A 171 -13.03 -36.57 32.32
C GLN A 171 -14.48 -36.16 32.08
N ILE A 172 -15.34 -37.18 32.00
CA ILE A 172 -16.79 -37.03 31.91
C ILE A 172 -17.24 -36.34 33.21
N SER A 173 -17.54 -35.05 33.14
CA SER A 173 -17.98 -34.28 34.30
C SER A 173 -19.32 -34.82 34.78
N VAL A 174 -19.57 -34.83 36.09
CA VAL A 174 -20.85 -35.25 36.67
C VAL A 174 -22.03 -34.51 36.04
N TYR A 175 -21.82 -33.25 35.65
CA TYR A 175 -22.80 -32.42 34.96
C TYR A 175 -23.18 -32.91 33.56
N SER A 176 -22.22 -33.43 32.78
CA SER A 176 -22.52 -34.04 31.47
C SER A 176 -23.36 -35.32 31.56
N LYS A 177 -23.29 -36.05 32.67
CA LYS A 177 -24.18 -37.22 32.91
C LYS A 177 -25.59 -36.80 33.31
N ILE A 178 -25.73 -35.69 34.04
CA ILE A 178 -27.03 -35.15 34.46
C ILE A 178 -27.81 -34.63 33.24
N GLU A 179 -27.12 -34.00 32.29
CA GLU A 179 -27.72 -33.49 31.05
C GLU A 179 -28.31 -34.61 30.18
N ALA A 180 -27.69 -35.79 30.16
CA ALA A 180 -28.16 -36.95 29.40
C ALA A 180 -29.37 -37.68 30.03
N ILE A 181 -29.57 -37.55 31.34
CA ILE A 181 -30.61 -38.29 32.09
C ILE A 181 -31.88 -37.44 32.30
N GLY A 182 -31.79 -36.12 32.12
CA GLY A 182 -32.87 -35.17 32.34
C GLY A 182 -33.02 -34.80 33.82
N MET A 183 -33.53 -33.58 34.10
CA MET A 183 -33.61 -32.97 35.45
C MET A 183 -34.55 -33.69 36.46
N GLY A 184 -34.99 -34.92 36.17
CA GLY A 184 -35.92 -35.68 37.00
C GLY A 184 -35.23 -36.44 38.15
N LYS A 185 -35.20 -35.81 39.33
CA LYS A 185 -34.90 -36.41 40.66
C LYS A 185 -33.51 -37.04 40.84
N VAL A 186 -32.54 -36.22 41.23
CA VAL A 186 -31.33 -36.68 41.94
C VAL A 186 -31.69 -36.89 43.42
N ILE A 187 -31.78 -38.13 43.87
CA ILE A 187 -31.98 -38.46 45.30
C ILE A 187 -30.61 -38.54 45.98
N TYR A 188 -30.35 -37.63 46.93
CA TYR A 188 -29.16 -37.66 47.77
C TYR A 188 -29.37 -38.66 48.92
N ILE A 189 -28.69 -39.80 48.88
CA ILE A 189 -28.63 -40.71 50.04
C ILE A 189 -27.42 -40.28 50.89
N ARG A 190 -27.67 -39.66 52.04
CA ARG A 190 -26.63 -39.38 53.05
C ARG A 190 -26.45 -40.62 53.93
N LYS A 191 -25.24 -41.18 53.95
CA LYS A 191 -24.85 -42.18 54.97
C LYS A 191 -24.70 -41.49 56.33
N LYS A 192 -25.29 -42.09 57.38
CA LYS A 192 -25.03 -41.75 58.79
C LYS A 192 -23.70 -42.34 59.22
#